data_AF-A0AAW7Z3B6-F1
#
_entry.id   AF-A0AAW7Z3B6-F1
#
_cell.length_a   1.000
_cell.length_b   1.000
_cell.length_c   1.000
_cell.angle_alpha   90.00
_cell.angle_beta   90.00
_cell.angle_gamma   90.00
#
_symmetry.space_group_name_H-M   'P 1'
#
loop_
_entity.id
_entity.type
_entity.pdbx_description
1 polymer ?
#
loop_
_entity_poly.entity_id
_entity_poly.type
_entity_poly.pdbx_seq_one_letter_code
_entity_poly.pdbx_strand_id
1 'polypeptide(L)'
;MIFAFGIIGLLVLFLIYLALRVQTLQRELTLTRSSAKQNGNKVNHAYKNLVLVTDALEKAYAARIESAYKSRLISQQQHTALMPLMLNFSSIVMACCEKGATLEEALDSALSSTEVSQSDVRDVIKEMPGPIRMAWSKNSADGFIAACQLITSSVGGNTKKSPASSDASTA
;
A
#
# COMPACT_ATOMS: atom_id res chain seq x y z
N MET A 1 66.61 -18.31 -21.96
CA MET A 1 66.36 -16.97 -21.37
C MET A 1 65.19 -16.25 -22.04
N ILE A 2 65.15 -16.15 -23.37
CA ILE A 2 64.02 -15.53 -24.12
C ILE A 2 62.62 -16.06 -23.75
N PHE A 3 62.45 -17.38 -23.62
CA PHE A 3 61.16 -17.98 -23.22
C PHE A 3 60.71 -17.58 -21.81
N ALA A 4 61.64 -17.41 -20.87
CA ALA A 4 61.31 -17.00 -19.50
C ALA A 4 60.82 -15.54 -19.47
N PHE A 5 61.47 -14.64 -20.23
CA PHE A 5 61.04 -13.25 -20.34
C PHE A 5 59.65 -13.11 -20.99
N GLY A 6 59.32 -13.95 -21.98
CA GLY A 6 58.00 -13.98 -22.59
C GLY A 6 56.89 -14.41 -21.62
N ILE A 7 57.14 -15.48 -20.84
CA ILE A 7 56.19 -15.96 -19.82
C ILE A 7 55.99 -14.89 -18.73
N ILE A 8 57.06 -14.25 -18.27
CA ILE A 8 57.00 -13.17 -17.28
C ILE A 8 56.16 -12.00 -17.80
N GLY A 9 56.38 -11.56 -19.04
CA GLY A 9 55.59 -10.48 -19.64
C GLY A 9 54.10 -10.80 -19.72
N LEU A 10 53.75 -12.04 -20.09
CA LEU A 10 52.36 -12.49 -20.16
C LEU A 10 51.72 -12.55 -18.76
N LEU A 11 52.47 -13.02 -17.77
CA LEU A 11 52.02 -13.07 -16.37
C LEU A 11 51.73 -11.68 -15.80
N VAL A 12 52.58 -10.69 -16.14
CA VAL A 12 52.37 -9.29 -15.74
C VAL A 12 51.11 -8.71 -16.39
N LEU A 13 50.91 -8.93 -17.69
CA LEU A 13 49.69 -8.48 -18.38
C LEU A 13 48.42 -9.13 -17.80
N PHE A 14 48.50 -10.42 -17.48
CA PHE A 14 47.40 -11.14 -16.84
C PHE A 14 47.06 -10.55 -15.45
N LEU A 15 48.07 -10.25 -14.64
CA LEU A 15 47.88 -9.62 -13.33
C LEU A 15 47.24 -8.23 -13.46
N ILE A 16 47.65 -7.42 -14.43
CA ILE A 16 47.06 -6.10 -14.69
C ILE A 16 45.58 -6.24 -15.09
N TYR A 17 45.26 -7.15 -16.01
CA TYR A 17 43.88 -7.40 -16.43
C TYR A 17 43.01 -7.84 -15.24
N LEU A 18 43.52 -8.75 -14.42
CA LEU A 18 42.79 -9.27 -13.26
C LEU A 18 42.57 -8.17 -12.21
N ALA A 19 43.57 -7.33 -11.96
CA ALA A 19 43.44 -6.17 -11.08
C ALA A 19 42.39 -5.17 -11.59
N LEU A 20 42.39 -4.83 -12.89
CA LEU A 20 41.39 -3.96 -13.49
C LEU A 20 39.98 -4.55 -13.36
N ARG A 21 39.84 -5.85 -13.64
CA ARG A 21 38.54 -6.55 -13.54
C ARG A 21 38.02 -6.56 -12.10
N VAL A 22 38.87 -6.85 -11.11
CA VAL A 22 38.48 -6.83 -9.69
C VAL A 22 38.06 -5.42 -9.26
N GLN A 23 38.79 -4.39 -9.66
CA GLN A 23 38.44 -3.00 -9.36
C GLN A 23 37.08 -2.61 -9.97
N THR A 24 36.81 -3.00 -11.22
CA THR A 24 35.51 -2.74 -11.85
C THR A 24 34.38 -3.44 -11.11
N LEU A 25 34.54 -4.71 -10.73
CA LEU A 25 33.52 -5.44 -9.98
C LEU A 25 33.28 -4.85 -8.59
N GLN A 26 34.32 -4.45 -7.87
CA GLN A 26 34.19 -3.81 -6.56
C GLN A 26 33.47 -2.47 -6.65
N ARG A 27 33.73 -1.69 -7.71
CA ARG A 27 33.04 -0.43 -7.97
C ARG A 27 31.56 -0.67 -8.24
N GLU A 28 31.21 -1.60 -9.12
CA GLU A 28 29.82 -1.95 -9.45
C GLU A 28 29.07 -2.49 -8.23
N LEU A 29 29.71 -3.35 -7.42
CA LEU A 29 29.13 -3.88 -6.18
C LEU A 29 28.88 -2.76 -5.18
N THR A 30 29.82 -1.83 -5.02
CA THR A 30 29.68 -0.68 -4.12
C THR A 30 28.53 0.23 -4.55
N LEU A 31 28.42 0.52 -5.85
CA LEU A 31 27.33 1.32 -6.41
C LEU A 31 25.98 0.64 -6.26
N THR A 32 25.92 -0.67 -6.51
CA THR A 32 24.68 -1.46 -6.34
C THR A 32 24.27 -1.49 -4.87
N ARG A 33 25.23 -1.67 -3.97
CA ARG A 33 24.97 -1.69 -2.52
C ARG A 33 24.54 -0.33 -1.99
N SER A 34 25.17 0.75 -2.43
CA SER A 34 24.79 2.11 -2.01
C SER A 34 23.42 2.48 -2.56
N SER A 35 23.12 2.14 -3.82
CA SER A 35 21.80 2.30 -4.44
C SER A 35 20.74 1.49 -3.70
N ALA A 36 20.99 0.22 -3.39
CA ALA A 36 20.08 -0.63 -2.63
C ALA A 36 19.81 -0.07 -1.22
N LYS A 37 20.84 0.42 -0.51
CA LYS A 37 20.69 1.08 0.79
C LYS A 37 19.88 2.36 0.69
N GLN A 38 20.16 3.20 -0.29
CA GLN A 38 19.44 4.45 -0.50
C GLN A 38 17.97 4.18 -0.83
N ASN A 39 17.69 3.19 -1.68
CA ASN A 39 16.34 2.80 -2.02
C ASN A 39 15.60 2.21 -0.81
N GLY A 40 16.26 1.34 -0.03
CA GLY A 40 15.71 0.80 1.21
C GLY A 40 15.34 1.90 2.21
N ASN A 41 16.19 2.91 2.39
CA ASN A 41 15.89 4.04 3.26
C ASN A 41 14.71 4.88 2.75
N LYS A 42 14.61 5.10 1.44
CA LYS A 42 13.47 5.82 0.82
C LYS A 42 12.17 5.06 1.02
N VAL A 43 12.17 3.75 0.78
CA VAL A 43 11.00 2.88 0.99
C VAL A 43 10.59 2.88 2.46
N ASN A 44 11.54 2.73 3.38
CA ASN A 44 11.26 2.77 4.81
C ASN A 44 10.70 4.13 5.27
N HIS A 45 11.20 5.23 4.71
CA HIS A 45 10.67 6.56 5.00
C HIS A 45 9.24 6.74 4.45
N ALA A 46 9.00 6.34 3.20
CA ALA A 46 7.66 6.35 2.60
C ALA A 46 6.68 5.46 3.40
N TYR A 47 7.15 4.30 3.86
CA TYR A 47 6.40 3.38 4.70
C TYR A 47 5.98 4.01 6.02
N LYS A 48 6.92 4.63 6.76
CA LYS A 48 6.60 5.34 8.01
C LYS A 48 5.56 6.43 7.80
N ASN A 49 5.68 7.18 6.70
CA ASN A 49 4.69 8.20 6.36
C ASN A 49 3.34 7.59 5.99
N LEU A 50 3.32 6.46 5.28
CA LEU A 50 2.10 5.74 4.95
C LEU A 50 1.37 5.31 6.23
N VAL A 51 2.07 4.67 7.17
CA VAL A 51 1.50 4.26 8.48
C VAL A 51 0.91 5.46 9.23
N LEU A 52 1.61 6.59 9.23
CA LEU A 52 1.13 7.80 9.89
C LEU A 52 -0.14 8.34 9.22
N VAL A 53 -0.18 8.36 7.90
CA VAL A 53 -1.35 8.84 7.13
C VAL A 53 -2.53 7.87 7.30
N THR A 54 -2.30 6.55 7.29
CA THR A 54 -3.36 5.56 7.47
C THR A 54 -3.93 5.60 8.89
N ASP A 55 -3.11 5.82 9.92
CA ASP A 55 -3.58 6.03 11.30
C ASP A 55 -4.40 7.33 11.45
N ALA A 56 -3.99 8.41 10.78
CA ALA A 56 -4.77 9.64 10.76
C ALA A 56 -6.12 9.46 10.03
N LEU A 57 -6.14 8.71 8.93
CA LEU A 57 -7.35 8.39 8.19
C LEU A 57 -8.29 7.47 8.99
N GLU A 58 -7.76 6.47 9.66
CA GLU A 58 -8.49 5.58 10.58
C GLU A 58 -9.27 6.39 11.61
N LYS A 59 -8.59 7.29 12.34
CA LYS A 59 -9.21 8.18 13.33
C LYS A 59 -10.27 9.09 12.70
N ALA A 60 -9.97 9.66 11.53
CA ALA A 60 -10.90 10.54 10.83
C ALA A 60 -12.16 9.80 10.34
N TYR A 61 -11.99 8.58 9.82
CA TYR A 61 -13.11 7.77 9.34
C TYR A 61 -13.96 7.24 10.48
N ALA A 62 -13.35 6.72 11.55
CA ALA A 62 -14.06 6.31 12.76
C ALA A 62 -14.89 7.47 13.34
N ALA A 63 -14.31 8.67 13.45
CA ALA A 63 -15.03 9.85 13.92
C ALA A 63 -16.21 10.24 13.02
N ARG A 64 -16.07 10.12 11.70
CA ARG A 64 -17.14 10.42 10.74
C ARG A 64 -18.30 9.40 10.83
N ILE A 65 -17.99 8.11 10.94
CA ILE A 65 -19.00 7.06 11.11
C ILE A 65 -19.72 7.21 12.45
N GLU A 66 -18.99 7.49 13.51
CA GLU A 66 -19.56 7.74 14.84
C GLU A 66 -20.47 8.98 14.84
N SER A 67 -20.05 10.07 14.20
CA SER A 67 -20.89 11.28 14.07
C SER A 67 -22.14 11.01 13.26
N ALA A 68 -22.04 10.24 12.18
CA ALA A 68 -23.18 9.92 11.35
C ALA A 68 -24.20 9.03 12.07
N TYR A 69 -23.72 8.09 12.88
CA TYR A 69 -24.59 7.29 13.73
C TYR A 69 -25.33 8.15 14.76
N LYS A 70 -24.62 9.06 15.45
CA LYS A 70 -25.24 10.00 16.40
C LYS A 70 -26.29 10.90 15.75
N SER A 71 -26.06 11.32 14.51
CA SER A 71 -27.01 12.10 13.71
C SER A 71 -28.12 11.28 13.04
N ARG A 72 -28.16 9.96 13.27
CA ARG A 72 -29.12 8.99 12.68
C ARG A 72 -29.10 8.93 11.15
N LEU A 73 -27.97 9.27 10.53
CA LEU A 73 -27.76 9.15 9.06
C LEU A 73 -27.48 7.70 8.63
N ILE A 74 -27.04 6.85 9.55
CA ILE A 74 -26.77 5.42 9.31
C ILE A 74 -27.50 4.54 10.31
N SER A 75 -27.86 3.33 9.90
CA SER A 75 -28.53 2.35 10.77
C SER A 75 -27.55 1.74 11.77
N GLN A 76 -28.08 1.14 12.85
CA GLN A 76 -27.27 0.41 13.83
C GLN A 76 -26.50 -0.74 13.17
N GLN A 77 -27.12 -1.47 12.25
CA GLN A 77 -26.47 -2.54 11.49
C GLN A 77 -25.29 -2.02 10.65
N GLN A 78 -25.46 -0.86 10.00
CA GLN A 78 -24.38 -0.22 9.24
C GLN A 78 -23.24 0.24 10.14
N HIS A 79 -23.55 0.82 11.30
CA HIS A 79 -22.52 1.23 12.28
C HIS A 79 -21.76 0.01 12.82
N THR A 80 -22.47 -1.05 13.22
CA THR A 80 -21.84 -2.27 13.75
C THR A 80 -20.91 -2.94 12.73
N ALA A 81 -21.28 -2.97 11.44
CA ALA A 81 -20.43 -3.57 10.41
C ALA A 81 -19.25 -2.66 10.01
N LEU A 82 -19.47 -1.35 9.94
CA LEU A 82 -18.51 -0.41 9.35
C LEU A 82 -17.52 0.19 10.37
N MET A 83 -17.91 0.31 11.64
CA MET A 83 -17.04 0.87 12.67
C MET A 83 -15.77 0.04 12.91
N PRO A 84 -15.84 -1.31 13.03
CA PRO A 84 -14.64 -2.14 13.15
C PRO A 84 -13.73 -2.04 11.93
N LEU A 85 -14.32 -1.82 10.74
CA LEU A 85 -13.58 -1.63 9.50
C LEU A 85 -12.77 -0.34 9.51
N MET A 86 -13.36 0.75 10.01
CA MET A 86 -12.66 2.03 10.13
C MET A 86 -11.59 1.98 11.22
N LEU A 87 -11.87 1.33 12.35
CA LEU A 87 -10.92 1.17 13.47
C LEU A 87 -9.74 0.23 13.17
N ASN A 88 -9.85 -0.62 12.16
CA ASN A 88 -8.76 -1.48 11.71
C ASN A 88 -8.21 -1.06 10.34
N PHE A 89 -8.56 0.14 9.87
CA PHE A 89 -8.22 0.61 8.54
C PHE A 89 -6.72 0.60 8.29
N SER A 90 -5.92 1.10 9.23
CA SER A 90 -4.46 1.10 9.11
C SER A 90 -3.92 -0.32 9.02
N SER A 91 -4.37 -1.21 9.91
CA SER A 91 -3.96 -2.62 9.91
C SER A 91 -4.26 -3.33 8.58
N ILE A 92 -5.47 -3.14 8.03
CA ILE A 92 -5.89 -3.76 6.76
C ILE A 92 -5.07 -3.25 5.58
N VAL A 93 -4.89 -1.92 5.47
CA VAL A 93 -4.09 -1.32 4.39
C VAL A 93 -2.63 -1.79 4.47
N MET A 94 -2.06 -1.82 5.67
CA MET A 94 -0.69 -2.27 5.88
C MET A 94 -0.52 -3.76 5.61
N ALA A 95 -1.49 -4.61 5.97
CA ALA A 95 -1.46 -6.03 5.62
C ALA A 95 -1.46 -6.26 4.11
N CYS A 96 -2.25 -5.47 3.36
CA CYS A 96 -2.25 -5.53 1.90
C CYS A 96 -0.92 -5.03 1.30
N CYS A 97 -0.36 -3.93 1.83
CA CYS A 97 0.87 -3.33 1.31
C CYS A 97 2.16 -4.07 1.70
N GLU A 98 2.22 -4.68 2.88
CA GLU A 98 3.42 -5.36 3.41
C GLU A 98 3.46 -6.83 3.02
N LYS A 99 2.34 -7.54 3.21
CA LYS A 99 2.28 -9.00 3.01
C LYS A 99 1.81 -9.37 1.61
N GLY A 100 1.38 -8.40 0.80
CA GLY A 100 0.74 -8.65 -0.49
C GLY A 100 -0.58 -9.42 -0.35
N ALA A 101 -1.18 -9.39 0.85
CA ALA A 101 -2.45 -10.05 1.12
C ALA A 101 -3.57 -9.37 0.31
N THR A 102 -4.57 -10.15 -0.05
CA THR A 102 -5.80 -9.60 -0.61
C THR A 102 -6.59 -8.87 0.49
N LEU A 103 -7.49 -7.96 0.10
CA LEU A 103 -8.36 -7.26 1.05
C LEU A 103 -9.17 -8.26 1.89
N GLU A 104 -9.68 -9.33 1.29
CA GLU A 104 -10.44 -10.35 2.00
C GLU A 104 -9.63 -11.06 3.09
N GLU A 105 -8.38 -11.44 2.81
CA GLU A 105 -7.49 -12.06 3.80
C GLU A 105 -7.08 -11.09 4.92
N ALA A 106 -6.78 -9.83 4.54
CA ALA A 106 -6.45 -8.79 5.51
C ALA A 106 -7.65 -8.47 6.42
N LEU A 107 -8.85 -8.48 5.86
CA LEU A 107 -10.09 -8.24 6.57
C LEU A 107 -10.44 -9.39 7.51
N ASP A 108 -10.30 -10.64 7.06
CA ASP A 108 -10.52 -11.82 7.92
C ASP A 108 -9.55 -11.82 9.11
N SER A 109 -8.28 -11.52 8.87
CA SER A 109 -7.29 -11.37 9.94
C SER A 109 -7.63 -10.24 10.91
N ALA A 110 -8.13 -9.09 10.42
CA ALA A 110 -8.49 -7.95 11.27
C ALA A 110 -9.77 -8.21 12.08
N LEU A 111 -10.76 -8.87 11.47
CA LEU A 111 -12.04 -9.20 12.08
C LEU A 111 -11.99 -10.41 13.01
N SER A 112 -10.92 -11.22 12.97
CA SER A 112 -10.75 -12.39 13.86
C SER A 112 -10.88 -12.09 15.36
N SER A 113 -10.66 -10.84 15.76
CA SER A 113 -10.79 -10.34 17.15
C SER A 113 -12.12 -9.66 17.45
N THR A 114 -13.01 -9.53 16.47
CA THR A 114 -14.30 -8.81 16.55
C THR A 114 -15.47 -9.79 16.39
N GLU A 115 -16.62 -9.49 16.99
CA GLU A 115 -17.86 -10.28 16.83
C GLU A 115 -18.50 -10.19 15.43
N VAL A 116 -17.95 -9.35 14.56
CA VAL A 116 -18.48 -9.05 13.22
C VAL A 116 -17.82 -9.95 12.19
N SER A 117 -18.63 -10.70 11.44
CA SER A 117 -18.13 -11.59 10.39
C SER A 117 -17.90 -10.83 9.08
N GLN A 118 -17.03 -11.37 8.23
CA GLN A 118 -16.81 -10.84 6.87
C GLN A 118 -18.11 -10.83 6.04
N SER A 119 -19.03 -11.78 6.28
CA SER A 119 -20.36 -11.81 5.66
C SER A 119 -21.20 -10.60 6.03
N ASP A 120 -21.19 -10.16 7.29
CA ASP A 120 -21.97 -9.01 7.74
C ASP A 120 -21.53 -7.72 7.04
N VAL A 121 -20.21 -7.55 6.89
CA VAL A 121 -19.63 -6.43 6.15
C VAL A 121 -20.02 -6.50 4.67
N ARG A 122 -19.96 -7.69 4.06
CA ARG A 122 -20.33 -7.88 2.66
C ARG A 122 -21.80 -7.56 2.40
N ASP A 123 -22.69 -7.93 3.31
CA ASP A 123 -24.13 -7.68 3.17
C ASP A 123 -24.45 -6.19 3.28
N VAL A 124 -23.82 -5.46 4.19
CA VAL A 124 -23.94 -3.99 4.25
C VAL A 124 -23.40 -3.34 2.97
N ILE A 125 -22.29 -3.83 2.42
CA ILE A 125 -21.70 -3.27 1.19
C ILE A 125 -22.55 -3.55 -0.04
N LYS A 126 -23.28 -4.67 -0.11
CA LYS A 126 -24.21 -4.96 -1.22
C LYS A 126 -25.33 -3.92 -1.33
N GLU A 127 -25.75 -3.35 -0.21
CA GLU A 127 -26.79 -2.31 -0.16
C GLU A 127 -26.24 -0.90 -0.50
N MET A 128 -24.92 -0.73 -0.56
CA MET A 128 -24.29 0.56 -0.85
C MET A 128 -24.35 0.95 -2.34
N PRO A 129 -24.27 2.26 -2.64
CA PRO A 129 -24.18 2.79 -4.00
C PRO A 129 -23.12 2.09 -4.88
N GLY A 130 -23.41 1.95 -6.18
CA GLY A 130 -22.56 1.27 -7.16
C GLY A 130 -21.06 1.62 -7.10
N PRO A 131 -20.66 2.90 -6.95
CA PRO A 131 -19.25 3.28 -6.85
C PRO A 131 -18.51 2.64 -5.67
N ILE A 132 -19.17 2.46 -4.52
CA ILE A 132 -18.59 1.82 -3.34
C ILE A 132 -18.39 0.33 -3.60
N ARG A 133 -19.39 -0.33 -4.18
CA ARG A 133 -19.32 -1.76 -4.54
C ARG A 133 -18.21 -2.04 -5.54
N MET A 134 -18.06 -1.20 -6.55
CA MET A 134 -17.00 -1.33 -7.56
C MET A 134 -15.60 -1.10 -7.00
N ALA A 135 -15.44 -0.17 -6.05
CA ALA A 135 -14.17 0.04 -5.36
C ALA A 135 -13.82 -1.17 -4.48
N TRP A 136 -14.80 -1.69 -3.74
CA TRP A 136 -14.65 -2.86 -2.87
C TRP A 136 -14.30 -4.14 -3.63
N SER A 137 -14.91 -4.37 -4.80
CA SER A 137 -14.71 -5.58 -5.59
C SER A 137 -13.30 -5.73 -6.17
N LYS A 138 -12.47 -4.67 -6.15
CA LYS A 138 -11.08 -4.73 -6.61
C LYS A 138 -10.19 -5.60 -5.74
N ASN A 139 -10.62 -5.90 -4.50
CA ASN A 139 -9.90 -6.76 -3.55
C ASN A 139 -8.44 -6.32 -3.30
N SER A 140 -8.20 -5.01 -3.34
CA SER A 140 -6.87 -4.39 -3.24
C SER A 140 -6.88 -3.25 -2.23
N ALA A 141 -5.69 -2.85 -1.77
CA ALA A 141 -5.53 -1.75 -0.81
C ALA A 141 -6.13 -0.43 -1.34
N ASP A 142 -5.87 -0.08 -2.60
CA ASP A 142 -6.41 1.13 -3.24
C ASP A 142 -7.93 1.07 -3.39
N GLY A 143 -8.49 -0.10 -3.72
CA GLY A 143 -9.94 -0.31 -3.75
C GLY A 143 -10.59 -0.13 -2.39
N PHE A 144 -9.96 -0.66 -1.34
CA PHE A 144 -10.42 -0.50 0.04
C PHE A 144 -10.38 0.96 0.51
N ILE A 145 -9.26 1.66 0.30
CA ILE A 145 -9.10 3.07 0.66
C ILE A 145 -10.18 3.92 -0.02
N ALA A 146 -10.40 3.69 -1.32
CA ALA A 146 -11.43 4.39 -2.09
C ALA A 146 -12.84 4.07 -1.57
N ALA A 147 -13.13 2.81 -1.24
CA ALA A 147 -14.42 2.40 -0.69
C ALA A 147 -14.67 3.10 0.66
N CYS A 148 -13.72 3.06 1.61
CA CYS A 148 -13.85 3.74 2.90
C CYS A 148 -14.07 5.26 2.76
N GLN A 149 -13.36 5.89 1.83
CA GLN A 149 -13.52 7.32 1.53
C GLN A 149 -14.91 7.63 0.97
N LEU A 150 -15.40 6.82 0.03
CA LEU A 150 -16.72 7.00 -0.56
C LEU A 150 -17.84 6.76 0.46
N ILE A 151 -17.70 5.74 1.31
CA ILE A 151 -18.66 5.45 2.37
C ILE A 151 -18.74 6.63 3.34
N THR A 152 -17.61 7.10 3.87
CA THR A 152 -17.62 8.24 4.81
C THR A 152 -18.11 9.54 4.15
N SER A 153 -17.89 9.73 2.85
CA SER A 153 -18.40 10.89 2.11
C SER A 153 -19.91 10.83 1.86
N SER A 154 -20.43 9.64 1.54
CA SER A 154 -21.86 9.37 1.35
C SER A 154 -22.64 9.54 2.66
N VAL A 155 -22.06 9.06 3.75
CA VAL A 155 -22.64 9.05 5.09
C VAL A 155 -22.66 10.44 5.73
N GLY A 156 -21.67 11.30 5.40
CA GLY A 156 -21.61 12.69 5.87
C GLY A 156 -22.45 13.70 5.07
N GLY A 157 -23.29 13.25 4.12
CA GLY A 157 -24.10 14.15 3.28
C GLY A 157 -23.31 14.99 2.28
N ASN A 158 -22.02 14.70 2.07
CA ASN A 158 -21.13 15.51 1.23
C ASN A 158 -21.17 15.11 -0.26
N THR A 159 -22.29 14.55 -0.73
CA THR A 159 -22.52 14.26 -2.15
C THR A 159 -22.85 15.53 -2.93
N LYS A 160 -21.90 16.47 -2.98
CA LYS A 160 -21.84 17.38 -4.12
C LYS A 160 -21.09 16.60 -5.21
N LYS A 161 -21.86 16.09 -6.17
CA LYS A 161 -21.40 15.47 -7.42
C LYS A 161 -20.20 16.26 -7.97
N SER A 162 -18.99 15.77 -7.75
CA SER A 162 -17.82 16.31 -8.45
C SER A 162 -17.92 15.83 -9.90
N PRO A 163 -17.92 16.73 -10.89
CA PRO A 163 -18.02 16.34 -12.29
C PRO A 163 -16.80 15.52 -12.67
N ALA A 164 -17.05 14.43 -13.39
CA ALA A 164 -16.02 13.68 -14.08
C ALA A 164 -15.20 14.66 -14.94
N SER A 165 -13.90 14.80 -14.65
CA SER A 165 -12.96 15.38 -15.59
C SER A 165 -12.71 14.35 -16.69
N SER A 166 -13.62 14.30 -17.66
CA SER A 166 -13.24 13.98 -19.02
C SER A 166 -12.38 15.13 -19.56
N ASP A 167 -11.47 14.77 -20.47
CA ASP A 167 -10.71 15.66 -21.36
C ASP A 167 -9.41 16.26 -20.80
N ALA A 168 -8.29 15.58 -21.13
CA ALA A 168 -7.24 16.20 -21.95
C ALA A 168 -6.18 15.13 -22.31
N SER A 169 -6.47 14.34 -23.35
CA SER A 169 -5.44 13.68 -24.15
C SER A 169 -5.59 14.19 -25.57
N THR A 170 -4.89 15.26 -25.90
CA THR A 170 -4.43 15.63 -27.26
C THR A 170 -3.74 16.99 -27.20
N ALA A 171 -2.41 16.98 -27.28
CA ALA A 171 -1.57 17.89 -28.07
C ALA A 171 -0.12 17.37 -28.00
#